data_AF-A0A838H619-F1
#
_entry.id   AF-A0A838H619-F1
#
_cell.length_a   1.000
_cell.length_b   1.000
_cell.length_c   1.000
_cell.angle_alpha   90.00
_cell.angle_beta   90.00
_cell.angle_gamma   90.00
#
_symmetry.space_group_name_H-M   'P 1'
#
loop_
_entity.id
_entity.type
_entity.pdbx_description
1 polymer ?
#
loop_
_entity_poly.entity_id
_entity_poly.type
_entity_poly.pdbx_seq_one_letter_code
_entity_poly.pdbx_strand_id
1 'polypeptide(L)'
;FIVALRDPVDLLVSYHRTQLVALNETERDFASAWRRSLSGEPPATTPLDVKLVDYRRVGRLGAAMQRLLTTAPRQDVHVVYLDRLVKEPGSTWHDLATFLRLSAQFTPDFEAHNPSDKMYRSPVLRRLTHRPPGLVAGPVRRLRQWSRTTDHAWVAQAKRSMWRREPRPLITEETRREVATELRDDVGLLAEVLKTDLSHWARIG
;
A
#
# COMPACT_ATOMS: atom_id res chain seq x y z
N PHE A 1 -10.82 -10.49 -12.60
CA PHE A 1 -10.12 -9.60 -11.65
C PHE A 1 -9.26 -10.42 -10.69
N ILE A 2 -8.11 -9.89 -10.31
CA ILE A 2 -7.30 -10.42 -9.21
C ILE A 2 -7.25 -9.34 -8.15
N VAL A 3 -7.59 -9.67 -6.91
CA VAL A 3 -7.59 -8.73 -5.79
C VAL A 3 -6.66 -9.24 -4.71
N ALA A 4 -5.62 -8.47 -4.41
CA ALA A 4 -4.74 -8.76 -3.28
C ALA A 4 -5.28 -8.08 -2.01
N LEU A 5 -5.62 -8.88 -1.00
CA LEU A 5 -6.10 -8.41 0.30
C LEU A 5 -5.06 -8.66 1.38
N ARG A 6 -5.11 -7.85 2.42
CA ARG A 6 -4.31 -8.01 3.64
C ARG A 6 -5.08 -7.44 4.82
N ASP A 7 -4.64 -7.78 6.03
CA ASP A 7 -5.15 -7.18 7.26
C ASP A 7 -5.29 -5.65 7.11
N PRO A 8 -6.48 -5.06 7.36
CA PRO A 8 -6.71 -3.64 7.12
C PRO A 8 -5.84 -2.72 7.98
N VAL A 9 -5.45 -3.12 9.19
CA VAL A 9 -4.58 -2.30 10.04
C VAL A 9 -3.18 -2.25 9.43
N ASP A 10 -2.60 -3.41 9.13
CA ASP A 10 -1.31 -3.51 8.46
C ASP A 10 -1.36 -2.84 7.07
N LEU A 11 -2.53 -2.86 6.43
CA LEU A 11 -2.77 -2.12 5.19
C LEU A 11 -2.57 -0.64 5.36
N LEU A 12 -3.24 -0.04 6.33
CA LEU A 12 -3.22 1.40 6.51
C LEU A 12 -1.87 1.90 6.97
N VAL A 13 -1.18 1.16 7.84
CA VAL A 13 0.19 1.51 8.29
C VAL A 13 1.17 1.52 7.11
N SER A 14 1.14 0.48 6.28
CA SER A 14 2.02 0.43 5.11
C SER A 14 1.59 1.41 4.01
N TYR A 15 0.29 1.71 3.90
CA TYR A 15 -0.23 2.70 2.96
C TYR A 15 0.18 4.11 3.37
N HIS A 16 0.03 4.50 4.64
CA HIS A 16 0.48 5.78 5.20
C HIS A 16 1.95 6.06 4.88
N ARG A 17 2.83 5.06 5.05
CA ARG A 17 4.23 5.18 4.62
C ARG A 17 4.39 5.46 3.13
N THR A 18 3.55 4.84 2.30
CA THR A 18 3.53 5.10 0.84
C THR A 18 3.11 6.53 0.56
N GLN A 19 2.15 7.07 1.32
CA GLN A 19 1.68 8.46 1.18
C GLN A 19 2.73 9.48 1.61
N LEU A 20 3.50 9.20 2.65
CA LEU A 20 4.67 10.00 3.03
C LEU A 20 5.72 10.03 1.90
N VAL A 21 6.05 8.85 1.35
CA VAL A 21 7.02 8.71 0.25
C VAL A 21 6.52 9.39 -1.04
N ALA A 22 5.21 9.38 -1.28
CA ALA A 22 4.55 10.04 -2.40
C ALA A 22 4.29 11.54 -2.16
N LEU A 23 4.60 12.07 -0.98
CA LEU A 23 4.37 13.46 -0.56
C LEU A 23 2.88 13.85 -0.52
N ASN A 24 1.98 12.85 -0.45
CA ASN A 24 0.55 13.06 -0.24
C ASN A 24 0.22 13.27 1.24
N GLU A 25 1.08 12.79 2.13
CA GLU A 25 0.99 12.95 3.58
C GLU A 25 2.26 13.64 4.10
N THR A 26 2.12 14.41 5.18
CA THR A 26 3.23 15.02 5.92
C THR A 26 3.27 14.61 7.38
N GLU A 27 2.14 14.19 7.95
CA GLU A 27 2.07 13.67 9.30
C GLU A 27 2.79 12.32 9.38
N ARG A 28 3.88 12.25 10.15
CA ARG A 28 4.73 11.07 10.25
C ARG A 28 4.21 10.06 11.26
N ASP A 29 3.45 10.51 12.25
CA ASP A 29 2.82 9.62 13.19
C ASP A 29 1.52 9.07 12.60
N PHE A 30 1.44 7.75 12.44
CA PHE A 30 0.26 7.12 11.84
C PHE A 30 -1.00 7.35 12.68
N ALA A 31 -0.91 7.30 14.02
CA ALA A 31 -2.06 7.50 14.90
C ALA A 31 -2.65 8.91 14.72
N SER A 32 -1.78 9.92 14.66
CA SER A 32 -2.17 11.31 14.42
C SER A 32 -2.78 11.50 13.02
N ALA A 33 -2.17 10.90 11.98
CA ALA A 33 -2.70 10.93 10.62
C ALA A 33 -4.07 10.25 10.48
N TRP A 34 -4.24 9.11 11.17
CA TRP A 34 -5.50 8.36 11.25
C TRP A 34 -6.61 9.19 11.90
N ARG A 35 -6.38 9.71 13.10
CA ARG A 35 -7.37 10.53 13.83
C ARG A 35 -7.77 11.78 13.06
N ARG A 36 -6.81 12.46 12.43
CA ARG A 36 -7.06 13.60 11.54
C ARG A 36 -7.93 13.21 10.34
N SER A 37 -7.66 12.04 9.73
CA SER A 37 -8.51 11.53 8.64
C SER A 37 -9.94 11.22 9.10
N LEU A 38 -10.14 10.84 10.36
CA LEU A 38 -11.48 10.59 10.91
C LEU A 38 -12.23 11.88 11.25
N SER A 39 -11.53 12.92 11.73
CA SER A 39 -12.14 14.22 12.03
C SER A 39 -12.54 15.00 10.78
N GLY A 40 -12.05 14.60 9.60
CA GLY A 40 -12.28 15.29 8.34
C GLY A 40 -11.41 16.54 8.17
N GLU A 41 -10.45 16.76 9.07
CA GLU A 41 -9.51 17.87 8.99
C GLU A 41 -8.62 17.75 7.75
N PRO A 42 -8.42 18.84 6.99
CA PRO A 42 -7.58 18.81 5.82
C PRO A 42 -6.13 18.48 6.20
N PRO A 43 -5.41 17.73 5.36
CA PRO A 43 -3.98 17.49 5.59
C PRO A 43 -3.18 18.79 5.53
N ALA A 44 -2.07 18.85 6.27
CA ALA A 44 -1.09 19.95 6.21
C ALA A 44 -0.28 20.01 4.88
N THR A 45 -0.73 19.29 3.86
CA THR A 45 -0.16 19.24 2.52
C THR A 45 -1.28 19.26 1.49
N THR A 46 -0.94 19.49 0.23
CA THR A 46 -1.88 19.35 -0.88
C THR A 46 -1.68 17.96 -1.50
N PRO A 47 -2.44 16.92 -1.11
CA PRO A 47 -2.34 15.62 -1.76
C PRO A 47 -2.74 15.73 -3.23
N LEU A 48 -2.30 14.78 -4.06
CA LEU A 48 -2.73 14.74 -5.47
C LEU A 48 -4.26 14.53 -5.61
N ASP A 49 -4.86 13.84 -4.65
CA ASP A 49 -6.30 13.67 -4.47
C ASP A 49 -6.55 13.51 -2.97
N VAL A 50 -7.55 14.20 -2.41
CA VAL A 50 -7.90 14.13 -0.98
C VAL A 50 -8.21 12.70 -0.52
N LYS A 51 -8.72 11.87 -1.42
CA LYS A 51 -9.01 10.45 -1.21
C LYS A 51 -7.79 9.61 -0.82
N LEU A 52 -6.60 10.09 -1.14
CA LEU A 52 -5.32 9.43 -0.88
C LEU A 52 -4.87 9.55 0.58
N VAL A 53 -5.51 10.41 1.37
CA VAL A 53 -5.27 10.54 2.82
C VAL A 53 -6.54 10.30 3.64
N ASP A 54 -7.59 9.77 2.99
CA ASP A 54 -8.79 9.25 3.64
C ASP A 54 -8.55 7.79 4.00
N TYR A 55 -7.89 7.58 5.14
CA TYR A 55 -7.50 6.24 5.59
C TYR A 55 -8.71 5.37 5.89
N ARG A 56 -9.81 5.95 6.38
CA ARG A 56 -11.06 5.22 6.61
C ARG A 56 -11.60 4.61 5.32
N ARG A 57 -11.65 5.41 4.24
CA ARG A 57 -12.06 4.91 2.92
C ARG A 57 -11.13 3.86 2.35
N VAL A 58 -9.82 4.00 2.55
CA VAL A 58 -8.82 3.03 2.08
C VAL A 58 -8.94 1.69 2.84
N GLY A 59 -9.21 1.74 4.14
CA GLY A 59 -9.33 0.57 5.00
C GLY A 59 -10.62 -0.23 4.82
N ARG A 60 -11.65 0.35 4.19
CA ARG A 60 -12.95 -0.27 3.94
C ARG A 60 -12.93 -1.26 2.76
N LEU A 61 -12.22 -2.37 2.96
CA LEU A 61 -12.05 -3.44 1.99
C LEU A 61 -13.35 -4.21 1.71
N GLY A 62 -14.20 -4.42 2.72
CA GLY A 62 -15.50 -5.08 2.59
C GLY A 62 -16.41 -4.31 1.65
N ALA A 63 -16.58 -3.00 1.90
CA ALA A 63 -17.34 -2.12 1.02
C ALA A 63 -16.74 -2.07 -0.40
N ALA A 64 -15.41 -2.10 -0.55
CA ALA A 64 -14.75 -2.14 -1.85
C ALA A 64 -15.02 -3.46 -2.61
N MET A 65 -14.94 -4.59 -1.92
CA MET A 65 -15.23 -5.91 -2.49
C MET A 65 -16.69 -6.07 -2.86
N GLN A 66 -17.61 -5.60 -2.01
CA GLN A 66 -19.04 -5.60 -2.31
C GLN A 66 -19.33 -4.84 -3.60
N ARG A 67 -18.77 -3.62 -3.76
CA ARG A 67 -18.91 -2.84 -5.00
C ARG A 67 -18.28 -3.51 -6.22
N LEU A 68 -17.16 -4.22 -6.06
CA LEU A 68 -16.59 -4.98 -7.17
C LEU A 68 -17.56 -6.07 -7.61
N LEU A 69 -18.14 -6.80 -6.66
CA LEU A 69 -19.00 -7.95 -6.95
C LEU A 69 -20.38 -7.58 -7.47
N THR A 70 -20.81 -6.32 -7.39
CA THR A 70 -21.98 -5.85 -8.14
C THR A 70 -21.73 -5.74 -9.65
N THR A 71 -20.47 -5.71 -10.07
CA THR A 71 -20.07 -5.55 -11.49
C THR A 71 -19.35 -6.78 -12.05
N ALA A 72 -18.64 -7.51 -11.21
CA ALA A 72 -17.88 -8.70 -11.59
C ALA A 72 -18.41 -9.92 -10.83
N PRO A 73 -18.89 -10.97 -11.51
CA PRO A 73 -19.33 -12.19 -10.85
C PRO A 73 -18.23 -12.82 -9.99
N ARG A 74 -18.62 -13.50 -8.89
CA ARG A 74 -17.67 -14.07 -7.93
C ARG A 74 -16.66 -15.04 -8.57
N GLN A 75 -17.06 -15.79 -9.58
CA GLN A 75 -16.20 -16.73 -10.31
C GLN A 75 -15.12 -16.04 -11.15
N ASP A 76 -15.30 -14.77 -11.50
CA ASP A 76 -14.35 -13.96 -12.27
C ASP A 76 -13.43 -13.13 -11.36
N VAL A 77 -13.50 -13.34 -10.05
CA VAL A 77 -12.68 -12.65 -9.05
C VAL A 77 -11.86 -13.67 -8.27
N HIS A 78 -10.55 -13.57 -8.37
CA HIS A 78 -9.62 -14.32 -7.54
C HIS A 78 -9.05 -13.44 -6.43
N VAL A 79 -9.09 -13.93 -5.20
CA VAL A 79 -8.59 -13.20 -4.04
C VAL A 79 -7.26 -13.82 -3.60
N VAL A 80 -6.22 -13.00 -3.57
CA VAL A 80 -4.90 -13.35 -3.05
C VAL A 80 -4.78 -12.74 -1.66
N TYR A 81 -4.62 -13.58 -0.64
CA TYR A 81 -4.37 -13.12 0.72
C TYR A 81 -2.86 -12.95 0.92
N LEU A 82 -2.42 -11.74 1.26
CA LEU A 82 -0.99 -11.40 1.32
C LEU A 82 -0.24 -12.21 2.39
N ASP A 83 -0.88 -12.51 3.52
CA ASP A 83 -0.31 -13.34 4.57
C ASP A 83 -0.09 -14.79 4.09
N ARG A 84 -1.02 -15.34 3.30
CA ARG A 84 -0.84 -16.64 2.62
C ARG A 84 0.23 -16.57 1.54
N LEU A 85 0.25 -15.51 0.73
CA LEU A 85 1.29 -15.31 -0.28
C LEU A 85 2.69 -15.31 0.33
N VAL A 86 2.86 -14.71 1.51
CA VAL A 86 4.14 -14.66 2.22
C VAL A 86 4.50 -16.02 2.85
N LYS A 87 3.53 -16.71 3.47
CA LYS A 87 3.77 -17.99 4.14
C LYS A 87 3.92 -19.16 3.17
N GLU A 88 3.14 -19.15 2.10
CA GLU A 88 2.97 -20.23 1.13
C GLU A 88 2.88 -19.67 -0.30
N PRO A 89 3.97 -19.07 -0.83
CA PRO A 89 3.96 -18.43 -2.13
C PRO A 89 3.69 -19.42 -3.27
N GLY A 90 4.18 -20.66 -3.17
CA GLY A 90 3.96 -21.70 -4.17
C GLY A 90 2.49 -22.13 -4.29
N SER A 91 1.80 -22.35 -3.16
CA SER A 91 0.37 -22.72 -3.18
C SER A 91 -0.48 -21.56 -3.69
N THR A 92 -0.16 -20.33 -3.25
CA THR A 92 -0.83 -19.11 -3.72
C THR A 92 -0.64 -18.90 -5.23
N TRP A 93 0.57 -19.13 -5.74
CA TRP A 93 0.86 -19.07 -7.18
C TRP A 93 0.07 -20.12 -7.95
N HIS A 94 0.02 -21.36 -7.46
CA HIS A 94 -0.72 -22.43 -8.11
C HIS A 94 -2.22 -22.13 -8.22
N ASP A 95 -2.83 -21.62 -7.14
CA ASP A 95 -4.24 -21.22 -7.12
C ASP A 95 -4.51 -20.10 -8.14
N LEU A 96 -3.61 -19.11 -8.22
CA LEU A 96 -3.70 -18.01 -9.17
C LEU A 96 -3.50 -18.47 -10.62
N ALA A 97 -2.51 -19.33 -10.88
CA ALA A 97 -2.23 -19.88 -12.20
C ALA A 97 -3.42 -20.71 -12.70
N THR A 98 -4.02 -21.51 -11.82
CA THR A 98 -5.24 -22.29 -12.09
C THR A 98 -6.41 -21.37 -12.46
N PHE A 99 -6.63 -20.32 -11.68
CA PHE A 99 -7.66 -19.32 -11.98
C PHE A 99 -7.45 -18.65 -13.34
N LEU A 100 -6.19 -18.31 -13.68
CA LEU A 100 -5.82 -17.71 -14.96
C LEU A 100 -5.74 -18.72 -16.11
N ARG A 101 -5.95 -20.02 -15.85
CA ARG A 101 -5.80 -21.11 -16.82
C ARG A 101 -4.41 -21.12 -17.46
N LEU A 102 -3.39 -20.80 -16.67
CA LEU A 102 -1.99 -20.86 -17.08
C LEU A 102 -1.46 -22.29 -16.94
N SER A 103 -0.46 -22.59 -17.74
CA SER A 103 0.25 -23.87 -17.68
C SER A 103 0.97 -24.04 -16.33
N ALA A 104 0.96 -25.27 -15.81
CA ALA A 104 1.64 -25.63 -14.56
C ALA A 104 3.17 -25.74 -14.70
N GLN A 105 3.74 -25.52 -15.90
CA GLN A 105 5.17 -25.70 -16.15
C GLN A 105 6.04 -24.51 -15.70
N PHE A 106 5.41 -23.35 -15.44
CA PHE A 106 6.13 -22.17 -14.96
C PHE A 106 5.97 -21.99 -13.45
N THR A 107 7.09 -22.01 -12.75
CA THR A 107 7.21 -21.63 -11.34
C THR A 107 8.13 -20.42 -11.25
N PRO A 108 7.63 -19.25 -10.79
CA PRO A 108 8.48 -18.09 -10.59
C PRO A 108 9.42 -18.29 -9.39
N ASP A 109 10.48 -17.49 -9.35
CA ASP A 109 11.22 -17.28 -8.10
C ASP A 109 10.35 -16.47 -7.13
N PHE A 110 10.35 -16.88 -5.86
CA PHE A 110 9.56 -16.26 -4.80
C PHE A 110 10.40 -15.31 -3.94
N GLU A 111 11.56 -14.88 -4.42
CA GLU A 111 12.41 -13.89 -3.75
C GLU A 111 11.72 -12.53 -3.58
N ALA A 112 11.85 -11.94 -2.39
CA ALA A 112 11.30 -10.62 -2.10
C ALA A 112 12.19 -9.49 -2.68
N HIS A 113 11.84 -8.98 -3.86
CA HIS A 113 12.66 -7.95 -4.54
C HIS A 113 12.45 -6.49 -4.04
N ASN A 114 11.42 -6.20 -3.25
CA ASN A 114 11.16 -4.83 -2.77
C ASN A 114 10.68 -4.78 -1.30
N PRO A 115 11.56 -5.08 -0.34
CA PRO A 115 11.21 -4.96 1.07
C PRO A 115 10.84 -3.52 1.44
N SER A 116 9.86 -3.36 2.32
CA SER A 116 9.38 -2.06 2.82
C SER A 116 10.32 -1.42 3.85
N ASP A 117 11.63 -1.64 3.71
CA ASP A 117 12.67 -1.29 4.67
C ASP A 117 13.46 -0.04 4.29
N LYS A 118 12.97 0.74 3.32
CA LYS A 118 13.65 1.94 2.81
C LYS A 118 12.76 3.17 2.95
N MET A 119 13.39 4.30 3.21
CA MET A 119 12.80 5.63 3.21
C MET A 119 13.77 6.61 2.56
N TYR A 120 13.27 7.70 2.03
CA TYR A 120 14.11 8.71 1.40
C TYR A 120 14.88 9.53 2.45
N ARG A 121 16.17 9.79 2.21
CA ARG A 121 17.03 10.50 3.17
C ARG A 121 16.63 11.96 3.37
N SER A 122 16.34 12.65 2.27
CA SER A 122 16.03 14.08 2.28
C SER A 122 14.62 14.36 1.76
N PRO A 123 13.66 14.71 2.63
CA PRO A 123 12.31 15.12 2.22
C PRO A 123 12.32 16.31 1.25
N VAL A 124 13.28 17.23 1.38
CA VAL A 124 13.44 18.40 0.52
C VAL A 124 13.83 17.98 -0.89
N LEU A 125 14.84 17.12 -1.03
CA LEU A 125 15.26 16.61 -2.34
C LEU A 125 14.14 15.79 -2.98
N ARG A 126 13.44 14.97 -2.19
CA ARG A 126 12.27 14.22 -2.66
C ARG A 126 11.18 15.14 -3.23
N ARG A 127 10.89 16.23 -2.51
CA ARG A 127 9.90 17.25 -2.90
C ARG A 127 10.34 17.95 -4.18
N LEU A 128 11.60 18.39 -4.26
CA LEU A 128 12.13 19.02 -5.46
C LEU A 128 12.02 18.09 -6.68
N THR A 129 12.34 16.80 -6.56
CA THR A 129 12.32 15.89 -7.72
C THR A 129 10.91 15.43 -8.13
N HIS A 130 9.94 15.39 -7.20
CA HIS A 130 8.57 14.91 -7.46
C HIS A 130 7.54 16.02 -7.66
N ARG A 131 7.74 17.17 -7.02
CA ARG A 131 6.89 18.36 -7.09
C ARG A 131 7.77 19.61 -7.25
N PRO A 132 8.53 19.72 -8.37
CA PRO A 132 9.41 20.86 -8.58
C PRO A 132 8.61 22.17 -8.70
N PRO A 133 9.11 23.27 -8.13
CA PRO A 133 8.56 24.62 -8.37
C PRO A 133 8.54 24.94 -9.87
N GLY A 134 7.57 25.76 -10.31
CA GLY A 134 7.34 26.03 -11.74
C GLY A 134 8.58 26.45 -12.53
N LEU A 135 9.43 27.31 -11.93
CA LEU A 135 10.66 27.80 -12.55
C LEU A 135 11.68 26.69 -12.91
N VAL A 136 11.70 25.60 -12.15
CA VAL A 136 12.65 24.49 -12.34
C VAL A 136 11.97 23.19 -12.79
N ALA A 137 10.66 23.20 -13.00
CA ALA A 137 9.89 22.01 -13.31
C ALA A 137 10.32 21.32 -14.60
N GLY A 138 10.58 22.09 -15.66
CA GLY A 138 11.06 21.57 -16.95
C GLY A 138 12.42 20.86 -16.83
N PRO A 139 13.47 21.56 -16.36
CA PRO A 139 14.80 20.96 -16.17
C PRO A 139 14.78 19.73 -15.25
N VAL A 140 14.10 19.79 -14.11
CA VAL A 140 14.00 18.67 -13.15
C VAL A 140 13.29 17.46 -13.78
N ARG A 141 12.22 17.69 -14.55
CA ARG A 141 11.52 16.60 -15.26
C ARG A 141 12.40 15.94 -16.30
N ARG A 142 13.16 16.71 -17.09
CA ARG A 142 14.12 16.19 -18.08
C ARG A 142 15.23 15.39 -17.40
N LEU A 143 15.83 15.90 -16.34
CA LEU A 143 16.84 15.20 -15.55
C LEU A 143 16.29 13.89 -14.97
N ARG A 144 15.06 13.91 -14.44
CA ARG A 144 14.39 12.71 -13.93
C ARG A 144 14.13 11.70 -15.03
N GLN A 145 13.67 12.12 -16.21
CA GLN A 145 13.45 11.23 -17.35
C GLN A 145 14.77 10.61 -17.84
N TRP A 146 15.79 11.43 -18.06
CA TRP A 146 17.13 10.98 -18.42
C TRP A 146 17.70 9.98 -17.40
N SER A 147 17.55 10.28 -16.10
CA SER A 147 18.02 9.37 -15.05
C SER A 147 17.33 8.01 -15.10
N ARG A 148 16.11 7.90 -15.65
CA ARG A 148 15.38 6.63 -15.79
C ARG A 148 15.81 5.81 -17.01
N THR A 149 16.33 6.46 -18.04
CA THR A 149 16.70 5.82 -19.32
C THR A 149 18.20 5.59 -19.45
N THR A 150 19.00 6.05 -18.49
CA THR A 150 20.45 5.88 -18.51
C THR A 150 20.88 4.64 -17.73
N ASP A 151 21.82 3.88 -18.29
CA ASP A 151 22.42 2.68 -17.69
C ASP A 151 23.73 2.97 -16.94
N HIS A 152 24.07 4.24 -16.74
CA HIS A 152 25.30 4.61 -16.04
C HIS A 152 25.28 4.15 -14.58
N ALA A 153 26.27 3.32 -14.21
CA ALA A 153 26.40 2.76 -12.86
C ALA A 153 26.45 3.81 -11.74
N TRP A 154 27.04 4.98 -11.98
CA TRP A 154 27.09 6.07 -11.00
C TRP A 154 25.71 6.70 -10.74
N VAL A 155 24.81 6.71 -11.73
CA VAL A 155 23.41 7.16 -11.56
C VAL A 155 22.66 6.18 -10.69
N ALA A 156 22.87 4.87 -10.89
CA ALA A 156 22.33 3.84 -10.01
C ALA A 156 22.89 3.97 -8.58
N GLN A 157 24.18 4.25 -8.43
CA GLN A 157 24.81 4.50 -7.13
C GLN A 157 24.22 5.74 -6.43
N ALA A 158 24.09 6.85 -7.14
CA ALA A 158 23.48 8.07 -6.62
C ALA A 158 22.02 7.83 -6.21
N LYS A 159 21.26 7.07 -6.98
CA LYS A 159 19.89 6.70 -6.59
C LYS A 159 19.84 5.86 -5.33
N ARG A 160 20.76 4.88 -5.19
CA ARG A 160 20.86 4.06 -3.98
C ARG A 160 21.19 4.90 -2.75
N SER A 161 22.11 5.87 -2.87
CA SER A 161 22.49 6.75 -1.76
C SER A 161 21.38 7.71 -1.32
N MET A 162 20.36 7.96 -2.14
CA MET A 162 19.19 8.76 -1.74
C MET A 162 18.27 8.04 -0.75
N TRP A 163 18.41 6.73 -0.57
CA TRP A 163 17.62 5.94 0.36
C TRP A 163 18.40 5.69 1.67
N ARG A 164 17.66 5.60 2.77
CA ARG A 164 18.15 5.05 4.05
C ARG A 164 17.34 3.83 4.40
N ARG A 165 17.97 2.91 5.13
CA ARG A 165 17.24 1.82 5.79
C ARG A 165 16.39 2.41 6.91
N GLU A 166 15.13 2.07 6.92
CA GLU A 166 14.17 2.49 7.94
C GLU A 166 13.18 1.34 8.13
N PRO A 167 13.10 0.75 9.33
CA PRO A 167 12.26 -0.41 9.58
C PRO A 167 10.79 -0.09 9.33
N ARG A 168 9.98 -1.14 9.25
CA ARG A 168 8.52 -1.00 9.17
C ARG A 168 8.04 -0.19 10.38
N PRO A 169 7.19 0.83 10.19
CA PRO A 169 6.67 1.60 11.30
C PRO A 169 5.87 0.66 12.21
N LEU A 170 6.20 0.69 13.49
CA LEU A 170 5.45 0.01 14.53
C LEU A 170 4.41 1.00 15.05
N ILE A 171 3.19 0.52 15.23
CA ILE A 171 2.12 1.26 15.90
C ILE A 171 1.94 0.70 17.31
N THR A 172 1.44 1.53 18.22
CA THR A 172 1.08 1.05 19.55
C THR A 172 -0.10 0.11 19.46
N GLU A 173 -0.23 -0.76 20.45
CA GLU A 173 -1.38 -1.66 20.56
C GLU A 173 -2.70 -0.88 20.69
N GLU A 174 -2.67 0.26 21.37
CA GLU A 174 -3.80 1.19 21.43
C GLU A 174 -4.25 1.66 20.04
N THR A 175 -3.33 2.13 19.20
CA THR A 175 -3.66 2.56 17.83
C THR A 175 -4.14 1.39 16.98
N ARG A 176 -3.57 0.19 17.14
CA ARG A 176 -4.05 -1.01 16.44
C ARG A 176 -5.51 -1.30 16.80
N ARG A 177 -5.85 -1.25 18.08
CA ARG A 177 -7.23 -1.45 18.57
C ARG A 177 -8.19 -0.40 18.08
N GLU A 178 -7.76 0.85 18.05
CA GLU A 178 -8.55 1.98 17.54
C GLU A 178 -8.96 1.73 16.08
N VAL A 179 -7.99 1.41 15.21
CA VAL A 179 -8.23 1.13 13.79
C VAL A 179 -9.06 -0.14 13.60
N ALA A 180 -8.72 -1.22 14.30
CA ALA A 180 -9.44 -2.50 14.21
C ALA A 180 -10.90 -2.35 14.66
N THR A 181 -11.17 -1.53 15.68
CA THR A 181 -12.54 -1.25 16.14
C THR A 181 -13.32 -0.47 15.09
N GLU A 182 -12.74 0.57 14.51
CA GLU A 182 -13.39 1.38 13.46
C GLU A 182 -13.69 0.56 12.19
N LEU A 183 -12.86 -0.42 11.85
CA LEU A 183 -13.02 -1.25 10.66
C LEU A 183 -13.74 -2.58 10.91
N ARG A 184 -14.15 -2.87 12.15
CA ARG A 184 -14.73 -4.17 12.54
C ARG A 184 -15.92 -4.56 11.68
N ASP A 185 -16.87 -3.65 11.51
CA ASP A 185 -18.09 -3.90 10.74
C ASP A 185 -17.79 -4.16 9.26
N ASP A 186 -16.80 -3.45 8.70
CA ASP A 186 -16.37 -3.63 7.31
C ASP A 186 -15.60 -4.94 7.11
N VAL A 187 -14.81 -5.38 8.10
CA VAL A 187 -14.20 -6.72 8.10
C VAL A 187 -15.28 -7.81 8.17
N GLY A 188 -16.33 -7.61 8.96
CA GLY A 188 -17.51 -8.48 8.99
C GLY A 188 -18.17 -8.59 7.62
N LEU A 189 -18.42 -7.45 6.96
CA LEU A 189 -18.94 -7.41 5.59
C LEU A 189 -18.00 -8.12 4.61
N LEU A 190 -16.69 -7.93 4.73
CA LEU A 190 -15.70 -8.58 3.87
C LEU A 190 -15.77 -10.11 4.02
N ALA A 191 -15.87 -10.60 5.25
CA ALA A 191 -15.99 -12.03 5.55
C ALA A 191 -17.27 -12.63 4.94
N GLU A 192 -18.40 -11.93 5.07
CA GLU A 192 -19.69 -12.33 4.48
C GLU A 192 -19.61 -12.42 2.95
N VAL A 193 -19.13 -11.34 2.32
CA VAL A 193 -19.04 -11.21 0.86
C VAL A 193 -18.09 -12.24 0.25
N LEU A 194 -16.99 -12.57 0.94
CA LEU A 194 -16.02 -13.57 0.50
C LEU A 194 -16.36 -15.00 0.93
N LYS A 195 -17.34 -15.18 1.83
CA LYS A 195 -17.65 -16.46 2.49
C LYS A 195 -16.41 -17.10 3.11
N THR A 196 -15.58 -16.29 3.76
CA THR A 196 -14.29 -16.70 4.33
C THR A 196 -14.16 -16.15 5.75
N ASP A 197 -13.63 -16.93 6.68
CA ASP A 197 -13.37 -16.45 8.04
C ASP A 197 -12.17 -15.48 8.05
N LEU A 198 -12.46 -14.22 8.36
CA LEU A 198 -11.47 -13.15 8.52
C LEU A 198 -11.45 -12.60 9.96
N SER A 199 -12.01 -13.35 10.92
CA SER A 199 -12.04 -12.95 12.34
C SER A 199 -10.66 -12.62 12.90
N HIS A 200 -9.61 -13.27 12.38
CA HIS A 200 -8.24 -13.01 12.76
C HIS A 200 -7.72 -11.61 12.37
N TRP A 201 -8.29 -10.96 11.35
CA TRP A 201 -8.00 -9.55 11.00
C TRP A 201 -8.74 -8.55 11.91
N ALA A 202 -9.80 -9.01 12.57
CA ALA A 202 -10.52 -8.23 13.57
C ALA A 202 -10.01 -8.45 15.01
N ARG A 203 -8.96 -9.27 15.20
CA ARG A 203 -8.44 -9.56 16.54
C ARG A 203 -7.73 -8.34 17.13
N ILE A 204 -8.22 -7.98 18.30
CA ILE A 204 -7.60 -7.07 19.26
C ILE A 204 -6.70 -7.97 20.13
N GLY A 205 -5.46 -8.21 19.74
CA GLY A 205 -4.58 -9.18 20.41
C GLY A 205 -3.11 -8.88 20.19
#